data_AF-A0A0Q5HU42-F1
#
_entry.id   AF-A0A0Q5HU42-F1
#
_cell.length_a   1.000
_cell.length_b   1.000
_cell.length_c   1.000
_cell.angle_alpha   90.00
_cell.angle_beta   90.00
_cell.angle_gamma   90.00
#
_symmetry.space_group_name_H-M   'P 1'
#
loop_
_entity.id
_entity.type
_entity.pdbx_description
1 polymer ?
#
loop_
_entity_poly.entity_id
_entity_poly.type
_entity_poly.pdbx_seq_one_letter_code
_entity_poly.pdbx_strand_id
1 'polypeptide(L)'
;MARTVDADFFVRLTQANAGFRAGLPATLARLRAAGAGFDPAAPSAPLAGELQSLLHALAGAAVTFGFRELGQGARALEQRLRVLTAFELVGEDDWRAWLAELDEFVRTGLAAPPPAYHSAAFSLLP
;
A
#
# COMPACT_ATOMS: atom_id res chain seq x y z
N MET A 1 -24.14 31.90 -8.42
CA MET A 1 -24.54 30.55 -8.88
C MET A 1 -23.39 29.58 -8.64
N ALA A 2 -23.34 28.93 -7.48
CA ALA A 2 -22.41 27.84 -7.20
C ALA A 2 -22.96 26.57 -7.85
N ARG A 3 -22.28 26.07 -8.89
CA ARG A 3 -22.80 25.08 -9.84
C ARG A 3 -22.07 23.74 -9.62
N THR A 4 -22.82 22.72 -9.15
CA THR A 4 -22.62 21.29 -9.44
C THR A 4 -21.21 20.68 -9.27
N VAL A 5 -20.47 21.00 -8.21
CA VAL A 5 -19.29 20.19 -7.80
C VAL A 5 -19.68 19.08 -6.81
N ASP A 6 -20.91 19.08 -6.28
CA ASP A 6 -21.21 18.40 -5.03
C ASP A 6 -21.79 16.98 -5.10
N ALA A 7 -22.12 16.43 -6.28
CA ALA A 7 -22.72 15.09 -6.37
C ALA A 7 -21.86 14.14 -7.21
N ASP A 8 -21.55 14.53 -8.45
CA ASP A 8 -20.75 13.70 -9.37
C ASP A 8 -19.33 13.43 -8.85
N PHE A 9 -18.76 14.36 -8.08
CA PHE A 9 -17.48 14.15 -7.40
C PHE A 9 -17.57 13.01 -6.38
N PHE A 10 -18.59 13.00 -5.52
CA PHE A 10 -18.76 11.97 -4.50
C PHE A 10 -19.11 10.62 -5.10
N VAL A 11 -19.90 10.59 -6.18
CA VAL A 11 -20.15 9.37 -6.96
C VAL A 11 -18.84 8.79 -7.48
N ARG A 12 -18.00 9.60 -8.14
CA ARG A 12 -16.69 9.16 -8.63
C ARG A 12 -15.76 8.74 -7.51
N LEU A 13 -15.74 9.46 -6.39
CA LEU A 13 -14.93 9.12 -5.22
C LEU A 13 -15.36 7.79 -4.61
N THR A 14 -16.67 7.53 -4.54
CA THR A 14 -17.24 6.27 -4.02
C THR A 14 -16.89 5.10 -4.94
N GLN A 15 -17.02 5.29 -6.26
CA GLN A 15 -16.63 4.28 -7.26
C GLN A 15 -15.13 3.98 -7.21
N ALA A 16 -14.29 5.03 -7.13
CA ALA A 16 -12.85 4.87 -7.02
C ALA A 16 -12.44 4.11 -5.74
N ASN A 17 -13.11 4.40 -4.63
CA ASN A 17 -12.91 3.72 -3.34
C ASN A 17 -13.35 2.25 -3.39
N ALA A 18 -14.51 1.96 -3.99
CA ALA A 18 -14.97 0.59 -4.21
C ALA A 18 -13.99 -0.19 -5.10
N GLY A 19 -13.48 0.44 -6.16
CA GLY A 19 -12.44 -0.12 -7.03
C GLY A 19 -11.14 -0.40 -6.28
N PHE A 20 -10.66 0.54 -5.47
CA PHE A 20 -9.49 0.36 -4.62
C PHE A 20 -9.67 -0.83 -3.66
N ARG A 21 -10.82 -0.92 -3.00
CA ARG A 21 -11.16 -2.03 -2.10
C ARG A 21 -11.18 -3.38 -2.79
N ALA A 22 -11.81 -3.45 -3.95
CA ALA A 22 -11.88 -4.68 -4.73
C ALA A 22 -10.49 -5.11 -5.25
N GLY A 23 -9.63 -4.14 -5.59
CA GLY A 23 -8.27 -4.40 -6.08
C GLY A 23 -7.24 -4.69 -4.99
N LEU A 24 -7.48 -4.28 -3.74
CA LEU A 24 -6.51 -4.38 -2.66
C LEU A 24 -5.95 -5.80 -2.44
N PRO A 25 -6.77 -6.88 -2.39
CA PRO A 25 -6.24 -8.23 -2.25
C PRO A 25 -5.27 -8.62 -3.37
N ALA A 26 -5.55 -8.21 -4.61
CA ALA A 26 -4.67 -8.48 -5.75
C ALA A 26 -3.36 -7.70 -5.65
N THR A 27 -3.39 -6.43 -5.20
CA THR A 27 -2.19 -5.64 -4.93
C THR A 27 -1.32 -6.28 -3.84
N LEU A 28 -1.92 -6.73 -2.73
CA LEU A 28 -1.21 -7.41 -1.65
C LEU A 28 -0.62 -8.75 -2.09
N ALA A 29 -1.34 -9.52 -2.91
CA ALA A 29 -0.83 -10.75 -3.50
C ALA A 29 0.36 -10.50 -4.43
N ARG A 30 0.33 -9.41 -5.22
CA ARG A 30 1.47 -9.01 -6.06
C ARG A 30 2.68 -8.60 -5.22
N LEU A 31 2.49 -7.86 -4.13
CA LEU A 31 3.55 -7.54 -3.17
C LEU A 31 4.19 -8.82 -2.60
N ARG A 32 3.37 -9.80 -2.20
CA ARG A 32 3.88 -11.10 -1.72
C ARG A 32 4.69 -11.83 -2.77
N ALA A 33 4.19 -11.90 -4.01
CA ALA A 33 4.86 -12.59 -5.10
C ALA A 33 6.21 -11.94 -5.42
N ALA A 34 6.27 -10.60 -5.47
CA ALA A 34 7.53 -9.87 -5.65
C ALA A 34 8.48 -10.12 -4.48
N GLY A 35 8.00 -10.08 -3.23
CA GLY A 35 8.82 -10.37 -2.05
C GLY A 35 9.37 -11.81 -2.04
N ALA A 36 8.57 -12.79 -2.40
CA ALA A 36 8.97 -14.20 -2.46
C ALA A 36 10.01 -14.48 -3.56
N GLY A 37 10.02 -13.67 -4.62
CA GLY A 37 11.04 -13.74 -5.68
C GLY A 37 12.33 -12.98 -5.36
N PHE A 38 12.42 -12.30 -4.21
CA PHE A 38 13.60 -11.54 -3.82
C PHE A 38 14.64 -12.46 -3.17
N ASP A 39 15.86 -12.49 -3.72
CA ASP A 39 17.00 -13.16 -3.12
C ASP A 39 17.77 -12.19 -2.20
N PRO A 40 17.78 -12.39 -0.87
CA PRO A 40 18.52 -11.54 0.06
C PRO A 40 20.04 -11.58 -0.14
N ALA A 41 20.58 -12.68 -0.67
CA ALA A 41 22.01 -12.84 -0.93
C ALA A 41 22.42 -12.19 -2.27
N ALA A 42 21.45 -11.91 -3.15
CA ALA A 42 21.65 -11.26 -4.44
C ALA A 42 20.50 -10.27 -4.74
N PRO A 43 20.42 -9.15 -4.00
CA PRO A 43 19.31 -8.20 -4.10
C PRO A 43 19.15 -7.63 -5.51
N SER A 44 17.99 -7.85 -6.10
CA SER A 44 17.67 -7.43 -7.48
C SER A 44 17.16 -5.99 -7.51
N ALA A 45 17.90 -5.08 -8.13
CA ALA A 45 17.50 -3.68 -8.26
C ALA A 45 16.15 -3.49 -9.01
N PRO A 46 15.85 -4.21 -10.11
CA PRO A 46 14.53 -4.15 -10.74
C PRO A 46 13.40 -4.58 -9.80
N LEU A 47 13.60 -5.65 -9.03
CA LEU A 47 12.58 -6.16 -8.11
C LEU A 47 12.36 -5.20 -6.93
N ALA A 48 13.44 -4.63 -6.40
CA ALA A 48 13.36 -3.57 -5.39
C ALA A 48 12.58 -2.35 -5.91
N GLY A 49 12.80 -1.95 -7.17
CA GLY A 49 12.04 -0.88 -7.82
C GLY A 49 10.54 -1.19 -7.97
N GLU A 50 10.19 -2.44 -8.30
CA GLU A 50 8.79 -2.88 -8.34
C GLU A 50 8.14 -2.82 -6.95
N LEU A 51 8.80 -3.38 -5.93
CA LEU A 51 8.34 -3.36 -4.55
C LEU A 51 8.12 -1.94 -4.05
N GLN A 52 9.06 -1.03 -4.31
CA GLN A 52 8.96 0.38 -3.95
C GLN A 52 7.74 1.04 -4.63
N SER A 53 7.54 0.78 -5.93
CA SER A 53 6.42 1.36 -6.69
C SER A 53 5.07 0.88 -6.18
N LEU A 54 4.95 -0.40 -5.85
CA LEU A 54 3.72 -0.98 -5.28
C LEU A 54 3.42 -0.40 -3.89
N LEU A 55 4.43 -0.30 -3.01
CA LEU A 55 4.27 0.28 -1.68
C LEU A 55 3.91 1.77 -1.74
N HIS A 56 4.53 2.53 -2.64
CA HIS A 56 4.23 3.94 -2.86
C HIS A 56 2.78 4.16 -3.28
N ALA A 57 2.32 3.42 -4.28
CA ALA A 57 0.96 3.51 -4.80
C ALA A 57 -0.06 3.10 -3.73
N LEU A 58 0.20 2.00 -3.02
CA LEU A 58 -0.64 1.52 -1.93
C LEU A 58 -0.75 2.55 -0.82
N ALA A 59 0.36 3.14 -0.40
CA ALA A 59 0.37 4.19 0.61
C ALA A 59 -0.44 5.43 0.21
N GLY A 60 -0.27 5.91 -1.02
CA GLY A 60 -1.01 7.08 -1.53
C GLY A 60 -2.51 6.84 -1.62
N ALA A 61 -2.91 5.69 -2.16
CA ALA A 61 -4.31 5.32 -2.27
C ALA A 61 -4.96 5.07 -0.90
N ALA A 62 -4.25 4.40 0.01
CA ALA A 62 -4.73 4.12 1.36
C ALA A 62 -5.02 5.40 2.16
N VAL A 63 -4.16 6.42 2.07
CA VAL A 63 -4.40 7.72 2.71
C VAL A 63 -5.65 8.39 2.13
N THR A 64 -5.79 8.40 0.80
CA THR A 64 -6.94 9.00 0.10
C THR A 64 -8.27 8.36 0.52
N PHE A 65 -8.30 7.04 0.71
CA PHE A 65 -9.54 6.29 0.99
C PHE A 65 -9.76 5.95 2.47
N GLY A 66 -8.92 6.46 3.38
CA GLY A 66 -9.10 6.32 4.83
C GLY A 66 -8.55 5.02 5.45
N PHE A 67 -7.73 4.27 4.72
CA PHE A 67 -7.05 3.06 5.20
C PHE A 67 -5.76 3.43 5.95
N ARG A 68 -5.90 4.13 7.10
CA ARG A 68 -4.76 4.77 7.76
C ARG A 68 -3.64 3.79 8.10
N GLU A 69 -3.94 2.70 8.78
CA GLU A 69 -2.94 1.71 9.21
C GLU A 69 -2.22 1.05 8.02
N LEU A 70 -2.98 0.66 6.99
CA LEU A 70 -2.43 0.13 5.75
C LEU A 70 -1.49 1.13 5.07
N GLY A 71 -1.89 2.41 5.00
CA GLY A 71 -1.08 3.45 4.39
C GLY A 71 0.21 3.75 5.16
N GLN A 72 0.14 3.76 6.50
CA GLN A 72 1.31 3.93 7.35
C GLN A 72 2.27 2.75 7.25
N GLY A 73 1.76 1.52 7.28
CA GLY A 73 2.58 0.31 7.11
C GLY A 73 3.28 0.29 5.75
N ALA A 74 2.56 0.59 4.67
CA ALA A 74 3.13 0.68 3.33
C ALA A 74 4.22 1.76 3.23
N ARG A 75 4.01 2.94 3.81
CA ARG A 75 5.05 3.99 3.86
C ARG A 75 6.26 3.58 4.67
N ALA A 76 6.08 2.94 5.83
CA ALA A 76 7.20 2.50 6.67
C ALA A 76 8.10 1.51 5.91
N LEU A 77 7.49 0.52 5.24
CA LEU A 77 8.20 -0.44 4.39
C LEU A 77 8.90 0.24 3.22
N GLU A 78 8.25 1.17 2.53
CA GLU A 78 8.84 1.92 1.42
C GLU A 78 10.06 2.73 1.87
N GLN A 79 9.98 3.43 3.00
CA GLN A 79 11.11 4.22 3.50
C GLN A 79 12.29 3.31 3.87
N ARG A 80 12.04 2.17 4.51
CA ARG A 80 13.11 1.21 4.81
C ARG A 80 13.73 0.62 3.55
N LEU A 81 12.92 0.29 2.55
CA LEU A 81 13.42 -0.19 1.27
C LEU A 81 14.33 0.86 0.60
N ARG A 82 13.94 2.15 0.65
CA ARG A 82 14.78 3.25 0.15
C ARG A 82 16.13 3.35 0.89
N VAL A 83 16.16 3.05 2.18
CA VAL A 83 17.40 3.01 2.96
C VAL A 83 18.25 1.83 2.48
N LEU A 84 17.69 0.63 2.35
CA LEU A 84 18.42 -0.56 1.89
C LEU A 84 18.98 -0.41 0.47
N THR A 85 18.27 0.28 -0.42
CA THR A 85 18.73 0.52 -1.79
C THR A 85 19.66 1.72 -1.94
N ALA A 86 19.82 2.55 -0.91
CA ALA A 86 20.72 3.70 -0.94
C ALA A 86 22.19 3.33 -0.63
N PHE A 87 22.43 2.17 -0.01
CA PHE A 87 23.77 1.71 0.33
C PHE A 87 24.26 0.66 -0.66
N GLU A 88 25.56 0.73 -1.01
CA GLU A 88 26.19 -0.24 -1.92
C GLU A 88 26.37 -1.62 -1.28
N LEU A 89 26.54 -1.68 0.06
CA LEU A 89 26.69 -2.91 0.80
C LEU A 89 25.68 -2.94 1.96
N VAL A 90 24.76 -3.89 1.89
CA VAL A 90 23.75 -4.16 2.92
C VAL A 90 23.81 -5.64 3.26
N GLY A 91 23.74 -5.97 4.55
CA GLY A 91 23.80 -7.36 5.00
C GLY A 91 22.59 -8.16 4.54
N GLU A 92 22.78 -9.45 4.31
CA GLU A 92 21.69 -10.38 4.01
C GLU A 92 20.61 -10.36 5.09
N ASP A 93 21.01 -10.21 6.37
CA ASP A 93 20.11 -10.15 7.52
C ASP A 93 19.17 -8.94 7.48
N ASP A 94 19.64 -7.78 6.99
CA ASP A 94 18.81 -6.58 6.86
C ASP A 94 17.72 -6.77 5.80
N TRP A 95 18.07 -7.41 4.68
CA TRP A 95 17.12 -7.78 3.62
C TRP A 95 16.11 -8.81 4.13
N ARG A 96 16.56 -9.83 4.87
CA ARG A 96 15.68 -10.84 5.47
C ARG A 96 14.70 -10.22 6.47
N ALA A 97 15.17 -9.31 7.32
CA ALA A 97 14.33 -8.61 8.27
C ALA A 97 13.24 -7.78 7.56
N TRP A 98 13.61 -7.06 6.51
CA TRP A 98 12.65 -6.28 5.72
C TRP A 98 11.63 -7.17 4.99
N LEU A 99 12.05 -8.30 4.42
CA LEU A 99 11.15 -9.25 3.77
C LEU A 99 10.18 -9.91 4.75
N ALA A 100 10.63 -10.22 5.97
CA ALA A 100 9.75 -10.75 7.01
C ALA A 100 8.66 -9.74 7.40
N GLU A 101 9.00 -8.45 7.49
CA GLU A 101 8.02 -7.39 7.74
C GLU A 101 7.07 -7.19 6.56
N LEU A 102 7.55 -7.30 5.33
CA LEU A 102 6.71 -7.27 4.14
C LEU A 102 5.68 -8.40 4.15
N ASP A 103 6.09 -9.64 4.46
CA ASP A 103 5.15 -10.76 4.51
C ASP A 103 4.13 -10.58 5.66
N GLU A 104 4.57 -10.10 6.81
CA GLU A 104 3.68 -9.81 7.93
C GLU A 104 2.66 -8.71 7.57
N PHE A 105 3.10 -7.64 6.92
CA PHE A 105 2.25 -6.57 6.42
C PHE A 105 1.20 -7.10 5.43
N VAL A 106 1.61 -7.93 4.47
CA VAL A 106 0.68 -8.56 3.52
C VAL A 106 -0.30 -9.46 4.25
N ARG A 107 0.19 -10.33 5.14
CA ARG A 107 -0.63 -11.30 5.88
C ARG A 107 -1.71 -10.58 6.69
N THR A 108 -1.32 -9.53 7.42
CA THR A 108 -2.25 -8.71 8.18
C THR A 108 -3.22 -7.96 7.27
N GLY A 109 -2.75 -7.39 6.17
CA GLY A 109 -3.61 -6.68 5.20
C GLY A 109 -4.65 -7.56 4.53
N LEU A 110 -4.32 -8.84 4.26
CA LEU A 110 -5.26 -9.82 3.70
C LEU A 110 -6.26 -10.34 4.73
N ALA A 111 -5.88 -10.38 6.00
CA ALA A 111 -6.74 -10.80 7.11
C ALA A 111 -7.59 -9.65 7.67
N ALA A 112 -7.24 -8.39 7.37
CA ALA A 112 -7.91 -7.23 7.91
C ALA A 112 -9.37 -7.19 7.48
N PRO A 113 -10.31 -6.92 8.41
CA PRO A 113 -11.68 -6.65 8.04
C PRO A 113 -11.73 -5.38 7.16
N PRO A 114 -12.74 -5.24 6.29
CA PRO A 114 -12.93 -4.00 5.55
C PRO A 114 -13.03 -2.84 6.55
N PRO A 115 -12.31 -1.72 6.36
CA PRO A 115 -12.34 -0.65 7.35
C PRO A 115 -13.75 -0.14 7.52
N ALA A 116 -14.14 0.10 8.78
CA ALA A 116 -15.30 0.89 9.09
C ALA A 116 -15.03 2.33 8.62
N TYR A 117 -15.82 2.83 7.68
CA TYR A 117 -15.67 4.21 7.23
C TYR A 117 -16.00 5.17 8.37
N HIS A 118 -15.02 5.97 8.77
CA HIS A 118 -15.23 7.18 9.57
C HIS A 118 -14.72 8.38 8.78
N SER A 119 -15.39 8.69 7.67
CA SER A 119 -15.24 9.99 7.04
C SER A 119 -16.52 10.78 7.28
N ALA A 120 -16.41 11.86 8.05
CA ALA A 120 -17.51 12.79 8.30
C ALA A 120 -18.07 13.39 6.99
N ALA A 121 -17.28 13.39 5.90
CA ALA A 121 -17.73 13.85 4.58
C ALA A 121 -18.73 12.90 3.90
N PHE A 122 -18.77 11.62 4.27
CA PHE A 122 -19.73 10.64 3.74
C PHE A 122 -20.94 10.44 4.66
N SER A 123 -20.86 10.88 5.92
CA SER A 123 -22.00 10.90 6.85
C SER A 123 -23.04 11.99 6.53
N LEU A 124 -22.76 12.85 5.55
CA LEU A 124 -23.63 13.95 5.11
C LEU A 124 -24.36 13.68 3.79
N LEU A 125 -24.19 12.51 3.18
CA LEU A 125 -25.02 12.09 2.06
C LEU A 125 -26.30 11.43 2.63
N PRO A 126 -27.50 11.86 2.19
CA PRO A 126 -28.77 11.32 2.67
C PRO A 126 -28.99 9.86 2.24
#